data_AF-A0A7J4TDJ3-F1
#
_entry.id   AF-A0A7J4TDJ3-F1
#
_cell.length_a   1.000
_cell.length_b   1.000
_cell.length_c   1.000
_cell.angle_alpha   90.00
_cell.angle_beta   90.00
_cell.angle_gamma   90.00
#
_symmetry.space_group_name_H-M   'P 1'
#
loop_
_entity.id
_entity.type
_entity.pdbx_description
1 polymer ?
#
loop_
_entity_poly.entity_id
_entity_poly.type
_entity_poly.pdbx_seq_one_letter_code
_entity_poly.pdbx_strand_id
1 'polypeptide(L)'
;MFRIKAIILCAGYATRLYPLTMNKPKPLLYVGGKPIIEYIIGRLDGIGSLDAIYVVTNDKFSSHFNEWKKGFRHPKEIVIVNDGTLSNEDRLGAIGDIHFVIERERIDDDVLVIGGDNLF
;
A
#
# COMPACT_ATOMS: atom_id res chain seq x y z
N MET A 1 3.32 11.18 23.32
CA MET A 1 3.09 11.83 22.01
C MET A 1 2.33 10.82 21.17
N PHE A 2 1.17 11.18 20.63
CA PHE A 2 0.37 10.29 19.79
C PHE A 2 1.16 9.90 18.54
N ARG A 3 1.16 8.61 18.18
CA ARG A 3 1.76 8.10 16.95
C ARG A 3 0.64 7.59 16.06
N ILE A 4 0.78 7.84 14.76
CA ILE A 4 -0.18 7.37 13.76
C ILE A 4 0.57 6.43 12.81
N LYS A 5 -0.08 5.33 12.44
CA LYS A 5 0.36 4.45 11.36
C LYS A 5 -0.51 4.70 10.13
N ALA A 6 0.07 4.60 8.95
CA ALA A 6 -0.70 4.61 7.71
C ALA A 6 -0.76 3.20 7.12
N ILE A 7 -1.93 2.76 6.65
CA ILE A 7 -2.09 1.55 5.85
C ILE A 7 -2.57 1.97 4.46
N ILE A 8 -1.78 1.65 3.43
CA ILE A 8 -2.13 1.86 2.02
C ILE A 8 -2.56 0.52 1.43
N LEU A 9 -3.82 0.45 0.99
CA LEU A 9 -4.45 -0.75 0.46
C LEU A 9 -4.06 -0.96 -1.02
N CYS A 10 -3.14 -1.88 -1.26
CA CYS A 10 -2.57 -2.16 -2.59
C CYS A 10 -2.76 -3.62 -3.06
N ALA A 11 -3.48 -4.47 -2.32
CA ALA A 11 -3.71 -5.88 -2.64
C ALA A 11 -4.75 -6.14 -3.75
N GLY A 12 -5.40 -5.09 -4.25
CA GLY A 12 -6.39 -5.21 -5.33
C GLY A 12 -5.80 -5.63 -6.68
N TYR A 13 -6.49 -6.54 -7.38
CA TYR A 13 -6.09 -7.04 -8.71
C TYR A 13 -6.43 -6.09 -9.87
N ALA A 14 -7.23 -5.05 -9.59
CA ALA A 14 -7.58 -3.97 -10.52
C ALA A 14 -8.00 -4.46 -11.93
N THR A 15 -8.77 -5.54 -12.02
CA THR A 15 -9.13 -6.24 -13.27
C THR A 15 -9.85 -5.35 -14.30
N ARG A 16 -10.54 -4.30 -13.83
CA ARG A 16 -11.22 -3.31 -14.70
C ARG A 16 -10.27 -2.48 -15.56
N LEU A 17 -8.99 -2.40 -15.21
CA LEU A 17 -7.96 -1.65 -15.95
C LEU A 17 -7.10 -2.55 -16.84
N TYR A 18 -7.53 -3.79 -17.08
CA TYR A 18 -6.82 -4.64 -18.04
C TYR A 18 -6.83 -4.01 -19.44
N PRO A 19 -5.70 -4.09 -20.17
CA PRO A 19 -4.52 -4.92 -19.89
C PRO A 19 -3.45 -4.28 -18.98
N LEU A 20 -3.58 -3.01 -18.59
CA LEU A 20 -2.52 -2.25 -17.88
C LEU A 20 -2.11 -2.88 -16.54
N THR A 21 -3.08 -3.45 -15.83
CA THR A 21 -2.88 -4.03 -14.49
C THR A 21 -2.71 -5.55 -14.50
N MET A 22 -2.56 -6.18 -15.67
CA MET A 22 -2.42 -7.63 -15.77
C MET A 22 -1.14 -8.14 -15.10
N ASN A 23 -0.03 -7.41 -15.31
CA ASN A 23 1.31 -7.75 -14.81
C ASN A 23 1.94 -6.61 -14.00
N LYS A 24 1.16 -5.62 -13.57
CA LYS A 24 1.65 -4.48 -12.79
C LYS A 24 0.54 -4.00 -11.85
N PRO A 25 0.81 -3.79 -10.55
CA PRO A 25 -0.22 -3.32 -9.63
C PRO A 25 -0.59 -1.87 -9.96
N LYS A 26 -1.90 -1.54 -9.88
CA LYS A 26 -2.42 -0.19 -10.16
C LYS A 26 -1.65 0.92 -9.41
N PRO A 27 -1.34 0.80 -8.11
CA PRO A 27 -0.61 1.84 -7.37
C PRO A 27 0.79 2.17 -7.92
N LEU A 28 1.40 1.27 -8.71
CA LEU A 28 2.71 1.50 -9.34
C LEU A 28 2.60 2.00 -10.79
N LEU A 29 1.39 2.17 -11.33
CA LEU A 29 1.20 2.83 -12.62
C LEU A 29 1.59 4.30 -12.52
N TYR A 30 2.18 4.81 -13.61
CA TYR A 30 2.65 6.19 -13.67
C TYR A 30 1.52 7.11 -14.10
N VAL A 31 1.36 8.22 -13.37
CA VAL A 31 0.50 9.34 -13.71
C VAL A 31 1.34 10.59 -13.54
N GLY A 32 1.37 11.50 -14.53
CA GLY A 32 2.12 12.75 -14.40
C GLY A 32 3.63 12.60 -14.11
N GLY A 33 4.23 11.47 -14.52
CA GLY A 33 5.67 11.20 -14.34
C GLY A 33 6.06 10.49 -13.04
N LYS A 34 5.12 10.17 -12.14
CA LYS A 34 5.40 9.40 -10.91
C LYS A 34 4.39 8.25 -10.70
N PRO A 35 4.76 7.18 -10.01
CA PRO A 35 3.82 6.17 -9.53
C PRO A 35 2.71 6.76 -8.65
N ILE A 36 1.48 6.25 -8.75
CA ILE A 36 0.34 6.70 -7.93
C ILE A 36 0.66 6.66 -6.43
N ILE A 37 1.31 5.59 -5.96
CA ILE A 37 1.67 5.42 -4.55
C ILE A 37 2.59 6.53 -4.02
N GLU A 38 3.42 7.13 -4.87
CA GLU A 38 4.32 8.21 -4.46
C GLU A 38 3.56 9.52 -4.21
N TYR A 39 2.49 9.77 -4.97
CA TYR A 39 1.58 10.89 -4.66
C TYR A 39 0.91 10.68 -3.31
N ILE A 40 0.42 9.46 -3.05
CA ILE A 40 -0.24 9.12 -1.77
C ILE A 40 0.74 9.35 -0.62
N ILE A 41 1.95 8.79 -0.70
CA ILE A 41 2.97 8.91 0.36
C ILE A 41 3.37 10.38 0.57
N GLY A 42 3.58 11.15 -0.50
CA GLY A 42 3.93 12.56 -0.38
C GLY A 42 2.84 13.40 0.32
N ARG A 43 1.58 12.98 0.29
CA ARG A 43 0.50 13.64 1.05
C ARG A 43 0.54 13.30 2.55
N LEU A 44 1.21 12.22 2.94
CA LEU A 44 1.40 11.83 4.33
C LEU A 44 2.54 12.60 5.01
N ASP A 45 3.44 13.25 4.25
CA ASP A 45 4.56 14.04 4.78
C ASP A 45 4.12 15.18 5.71
N GLY A 46 2.90 15.69 5.53
CA GLY A 46 2.33 16.74 6.40
C GLY A 46 1.94 16.26 7.80
N ILE A 47 1.94 14.94 8.05
CA ILE A 47 1.49 14.36 9.32
C ILE A 47 2.71 14.16 10.23
N GLY A 48 2.97 15.14 11.10
CA GLY A 48 4.12 15.12 12.01
C GLY A 48 4.18 13.90 12.95
N SER A 49 3.01 13.38 13.34
CA SER A 49 2.86 12.18 14.19
C SER A 49 2.95 10.85 13.43
N LEU A 50 3.12 10.86 12.11
CA LEU A 50 3.25 9.64 11.31
C LEU A 50 4.57 8.93 11.64
N ASP A 51 4.46 7.67 12.02
CA ASP A 51 5.59 6.86 12.47
C ASP A 51 6.03 5.87 11.39
N ALA A 52 5.08 5.13 10.79
CA ALA A 52 5.34 4.17 9.72
C ALA A 52 4.19 4.10 8.70
N ILE A 53 4.52 3.65 7.49
CA ILE A 53 3.61 3.44 6.37
C ILE A 53 3.65 1.96 5.98
N TYR A 54 2.54 1.27 6.13
CA TYR A 54 2.36 -0.12 5.71
C TYR A 54 1.67 -0.14 4.35
N VAL A 55 2.30 -0.80 3.37
CA VAL A 55 1.75 -1.03 2.04
C VAL A 55 1.36 -2.49 1.96
N VAL A 56 0.07 -2.79 2.05
CA VAL A 56 -0.44 -4.17 1.96
C VAL A 56 -0.71 -4.55 0.52
N THR A 57 -0.19 -5.69 0.10
CA THR A 57 -0.23 -6.20 -1.27
C THR A 57 -0.50 -7.70 -1.26
N ASN A 58 -0.95 -8.23 -2.40
CA ASN A 58 -1.03 -9.67 -2.64
C ASN A 58 0.30 -10.27 -3.07
N ASP A 59 0.36 -11.60 -3.13
CA ASP A 59 1.58 -12.34 -3.45
C ASP A 59 2.09 -12.03 -4.85
N LYS A 60 1.16 -12.02 -5.83
CA LYS A 60 1.44 -11.75 -7.24
C LYS A 60 2.21 -10.43 -7.44
N PHE A 61 1.89 -9.39 -6.68
CA PHE A 61 2.49 -8.06 -6.85
C PHE A 61 3.50 -7.67 -5.76
N SER A 62 3.69 -8.50 -4.73
CA SER A 62 4.61 -8.23 -3.62
C SER A 62 6.05 -7.92 -4.07
N SER A 63 6.56 -8.63 -5.06
CA SER A 63 7.88 -8.41 -5.65
C SER A 63 8.02 -7.02 -6.30
N HIS A 64 6.94 -6.51 -6.90
CA HIS A 64 6.94 -5.21 -7.56
C HIS A 64 7.07 -4.07 -6.55
N PHE A 65 6.36 -4.16 -5.43
CA PHE A 65 6.47 -3.18 -4.35
C PHE A 65 7.81 -3.24 -3.63
N ASN A 66 8.35 -4.44 -3.42
CA ASN A 66 9.71 -4.58 -2.87
C ASN A 66 10.77 -3.98 -3.79
N GLU A 67 10.65 -4.17 -5.11
CA GLU A 67 11.56 -3.55 -6.07
C GLU A 67 11.41 -2.02 -6.09
N TRP A 68 10.18 -1.51 -6.15
CA TRP A 68 9.91 -0.07 -6.06
C TRP A 68 10.50 0.55 -4.78
N LYS A 69 10.34 -0.10 -3.62
CA LYS A 69 10.88 0.36 -2.33
C LYS A 69 12.41 0.52 -2.36
N LYS A 70 13.16 -0.30 -3.10
CA LYS A 70 14.63 -0.14 -3.23
C LYS A 70 15.02 1.18 -3.90
N GLY A 71 14.21 1.65 -4.85
CA GLY A 71 14.43 2.89 -5.58
C GLY A 71 13.83 4.14 -4.93
N PHE A 72 12.88 3.97 -4.00
CA PHE A 72 12.16 5.07 -3.35
C PHE A 72 12.68 5.33 -1.93
N ARG A 73 13.42 6.43 -1.75
CA ARG A 73 13.91 6.86 -0.43
C ARG A 73 12.91 7.77 0.25
N HIS A 74 12.60 7.46 1.51
CA HIS A 74 11.64 8.21 2.31
C HIS A 74 12.12 8.27 3.76
N PRO A 75 11.91 9.39 4.50
CA PRO A 75 12.36 9.51 5.89
C PRO A 75 11.55 8.64 6.86
N LYS A 76 10.27 8.38 6.55
CA LYS A 76 9.43 7.46 7.33
C LYS A 76 9.63 6.03 6.85
N GLU A 77 9.57 5.08 7.79
CA GLU A 77 9.64 3.66 7.47
C GLU A 77 8.47 3.25 6.58
N ILE A 78 8.77 2.52 5.51
CA ILE A 78 7.79 1.92 4.61
C ILE A 78 7.91 0.41 4.71
N VAL A 79 6.86 -0.28 5.13
CA VAL A 79 6.83 -1.75 5.28
C VAL A 79 5.93 -2.33 4.18
N ILE A 80 6.46 -3.26 3.39
CA ILE A 80 5.66 -4.00 2.40
C ILE A 80 5.12 -5.25 3.08
N VAL A 81 3.81 -5.38 3.11
CA VAL A 81 3.11 -6.48 3.78
C VAL A 81 2.41 -7.33 2.71
N ASN A 82 2.91 -8.54 2.48
CA ASN A 82 2.26 -9.51 1.59
C ASN A 82 1.18 -10.28 2.36
N ASP A 83 -0.09 -10.16 1.95
CA ASP A 83 -1.23 -10.85 2.56
C ASP A 83 -1.31 -12.34 2.23
N GLY A 84 -0.51 -12.82 1.26
CA GLY A 84 -0.44 -14.22 0.86
C GLY A 84 -1.54 -14.68 -0.10
N THR A 85 -2.46 -13.80 -0.49
CA THR A 85 -3.50 -14.09 -1.49
C THR A 85 -2.89 -14.22 -2.88
N LEU A 86 -3.39 -15.18 -3.66
CA LEU A 86 -2.79 -15.57 -4.94
C LEU A 86 -3.63 -15.09 -6.14
N SER A 87 -4.92 -14.87 -5.93
CA SER A 87 -5.88 -14.53 -6.97
C SER A 87 -6.92 -13.50 -6.51
N ASN A 88 -7.76 -13.07 -7.46
CA ASN A 88 -8.84 -12.16 -7.12
C ASN A 88 -9.92 -12.88 -6.30
N GLU A 89 -10.06 -14.19 -6.43
CA GLU A 89 -11.12 -15.00 -5.82
C GLU A 89 -10.88 -15.27 -4.33
N ASP A 90 -9.61 -15.41 -3.92
CA ASP A 90 -9.18 -15.63 -2.53
C ASP A 90 -8.75 -14.33 -1.81
N ARG A 91 -8.95 -13.17 -2.43
CA ARG A 91 -8.62 -11.87 -1.83
C ARG A 91 -9.33 -11.66 -0.50
N LEU A 92 -8.64 -11.07 0.49
CA LEU A 92 -9.24 -10.72 1.79
C LEU A 92 -10.23 -9.55 1.67
N GLY A 93 -9.98 -8.65 0.71
CA GLY A 93 -10.69 -7.40 0.58
C GLY A 93 -10.25 -6.37 1.62
N ALA A 94 -10.69 -5.12 1.46
CA ALA A 94 -10.16 -3.99 2.23
C ALA A 94 -10.18 -4.18 3.76
N ILE A 95 -11.30 -4.65 4.32
CA ILE A 95 -11.41 -4.88 5.77
C ILE A 95 -10.48 -6.00 6.22
N GLY A 96 -10.39 -7.08 5.43
CA GLY A 96 -9.50 -8.19 5.72
C GLY A 96 -8.03 -7.78 5.67
N ASP A 97 -7.64 -6.97 4.70
CA ASP A 97 -6.28 -6.43 4.58
C ASP A 97 -5.92 -5.52 5.76
N ILE A 98 -6.85 -4.65 6.18
CA ILE A 98 -6.66 -3.79 7.37
C ILE A 98 -6.44 -4.66 8.60
N HIS A 99 -7.32 -5.63 8.84
CA HIS A 99 -7.21 -6.53 9.99
C HIS A 99 -5.91 -7.36 9.95
N PHE A 100 -5.55 -7.90 8.78
CA PHE A 100 -4.34 -8.68 8.59
C PHE A 100 -3.07 -7.89 8.96
N VAL A 101 -2.97 -6.64 8.51
CA VAL A 101 -1.81 -5.78 8.82
C VAL A 101 -1.77 -5.46 10.32
N ILE A 102 -2.91 -5.10 10.93
CA ILE A 102 -2.99 -4.77 12.36
C ILE A 102 -2.52 -5.95 13.22
N GLU A 103 -3.02 -7.16 12.94
CA GLU A 103 -2.65 -8.37 13.69
C GLU A 103 -1.18 -8.76 13.48
N ARG A 104 -0.73 -8.80 12.22
CA ARG A 104 0.62 -9.23 11.87
C ARG A 104 1.69 -8.31 12.44
N GLU A 105 1.47 -7.00 12.32
CA GLU A 105 2.43 -5.97 12.74
C GLU A 105 2.17 -5.50 14.19
N ARG A 106 1.15 -6.07 14.85
CA ARG A 106 0.75 -5.78 16.24
C ARG A 106 0.54 -4.28 16.49
N ILE A 107 -0.25 -3.65 15.62
CA ILE A 107 -0.52 -2.21 15.69
C ILE A 107 -1.55 -1.93 16.78
N ASP A 108 -1.16 -1.16 17.79
CA ASP A 108 -2.02 -0.68 18.90
C ASP A 108 -2.17 0.87 18.88
N ASP A 109 -1.71 1.50 17.78
CA ASP A 109 -1.78 2.95 17.54
C ASP A 109 -3.01 3.32 16.70
N ASP A 110 -3.33 4.62 16.63
CA ASP A 110 -4.31 5.13 15.66
C ASP A 110 -3.86 4.86 14.21
N VAL A 111 -4.79 4.43 13.37
CA VAL A 111 -4.51 4.04 11.97
C VAL A 111 -5.24 4.94 10.99
N LEU A 112 -4.49 5.53 10.06
CA LEU A 112 -5.01 6.13 8.85
C LEU A 112 -5.03 5.10 7.72
N VAL A 113 -6.20 4.81 7.17
CA VAL A 113 -6.35 3.87 6.05
C VAL A 113 -6.60 4.61 4.74
N ILE A 114 -5.84 4.29 3.70
CA ILE A 114 -5.90 4.96 2.39
C ILE A 114 -6.00 3.91 1.28
N GLY A 115 -6.87 4.16 0.29
CA GLY A 115 -6.92 3.36 -0.93
C GLY A 115 -5.68 3.62 -1.81
N GLY A 116 -5.04 2.56 -2.32
CA GLY A 116 -3.83 2.66 -3.14
C GLY A 116 -4.01 3.31 -4.52
N ASP A 117 -5.22 3.80 -4.82
CA ASP A 117 -5.57 4.48 -6.06
C ASP A 117 -6.14 5.89 -5.88
N ASN A 118 -6.14 6.40 -4.66
CA ASN A 118 -6.62 7.75 -4.37
C ASN A 118 -5.58 8.79 -4.82
N LEU A 119 -5.92 9.55 -5.87
CA LEU A 119 -5.19 10.76 -6.28
C LEU A 119 -6.00 11.98 -5.88
N PHE A 120 -5.41 12.88 -5.10
CA PHE A 120 -6.03 14.08 -4.53
C PHE A 120 -4.99 15.19 -4.34
#